data_AF-A0AAU7AZD9-F1
#
_entry.id   AF-A0AAU7AZD9-F1
#
_cell.length_a   1.000
_cell.length_b   1.000
_cell.length_c   1.000
_cell.angle_alpha   90.00
_cell.angle_beta   90.00
_cell.angle_gamma   90.00
#
_symmetry.space_group_name_H-M   'P 1'
#
loop_
_entity.id
_entity.type
_entity.pdbx_description
1 polymer ?
#
loop_
_entity_poly.entity_id
_entity_poly.type
_entity_poly.pdbx_seq_one_letter_code
_entity_poly.pdbx_strand_id
1 'polypeptide(L)'
;MQQVIKALEAEREEVRERLAWLDQTIEDFQARESAPPQVEVPPAPKPKRAVRRGTAARASNRRHVARAIKPDPAERIVAFLKEHPGSTIGAVAKGLDANRSTIASQIHKLDKQGDILKLDKGYRLPDAPKDADAA
;
A
#
# COMPACT_ATOMS: atom_id res chain seq x y z
N MET A 1 53.10 7.95 -44.85
CA MET A 1 53.43 6.67 -44.20
C MET A 1 53.74 6.82 -42.71
N GLN A 2 54.65 7.70 -42.29
CA GLN A 2 55.02 7.84 -40.85
C GLN A 2 53.85 8.20 -39.91
N GLN A 3 52.88 9.01 -40.36
CA GLN A 3 51.69 9.35 -39.57
C GLN A 3 50.78 8.14 -39.31
N VAL A 4 50.64 7.25 -40.30
CA VAL A 4 49.80 6.05 -40.20
C VAL A 4 50.44 5.02 -39.25
N ILE A 5 51.77 4.91 -39.28
CA ILE A 5 52.52 4.05 -38.36
C ILE A 5 52.30 4.48 -36.91
N LYS A 6 52.41 5.79 -36.63
CA LYS A 6 52.16 6.33 -35.28
C LYS A 6 50.74 6.10 -34.79
N ALA A 7 49.74 6.24 -35.67
CA ALA A 7 48.35 5.98 -35.33
C ALA A 7 48.10 4.51 -34.97
N LEU A 8 48.63 3.58 -35.78
CA LEU A 8 48.53 2.15 -35.52
C LEU A 8 49.29 1.71 -34.26
N GLU A 9 50.41 2.36 -33.94
CA GLU A 9 51.13 2.14 -32.68
C GLU A 9 50.31 2.59 -31.47
N ALA A 10 49.64 3.73 -31.56
CA ALA A 10 48.75 4.22 -30.50
C ALA A 10 47.54 3.30 -30.28
N GLU A 11 46.89 2.86 -31.37
CA GLU A 11 45.79 1.89 -31.29
C GLU A 11 46.25 0.54 -30.71
N ARG A 12 47.47 0.09 -31.02
CA ARG A 12 48.03 -1.12 -30.41
C ARG A 12 48.24 -0.98 -28.90
N GLU A 13 48.69 0.17 -28.43
CA GLU A 13 48.86 0.40 -26.99
C GLU A 13 47.51 0.47 -26.27
N GLU A 14 46.50 1.12 -26.84
CA GLU A 14 45.15 1.14 -26.27
C GLU A 14 44.54 -0.27 -26.15
N VAL A 15 44.69 -1.09 -27.20
CA VAL A 15 44.22 -2.48 -27.18
C VAL A 15 44.99 -3.30 -26.14
N ARG A 16 46.30 -3.06 -25.95
CA ARG A 16 47.11 -3.74 -24.94
C ARG A 16 46.69 -3.37 -23.52
N GLU A 17 46.45 -2.09 -23.25
CA GLU A 17 45.94 -1.63 -21.95
C GLU A 17 44.57 -2.25 -21.65
N ARG A 18 43.70 -2.31 -22.66
CA ARG A 18 42.37 -2.92 -22.49
C ARG A 18 42.45 -4.43 -22.21
N LEU A 19 43.37 -5.13 -22.86
CA LEU A 19 43.61 -6.55 -22.60
C LEU A 19 44.17 -6.77 -21.20
N ALA A 20 45.17 -5.99 -20.77
CA ALA A 20 45.73 -6.08 -19.43
C ALA A 20 44.67 -5.83 -18.33
N TRP A 21 43.74 -4.89 -18.58
CA TRP A 21 42.62 -4.66 -17.67
C TRP A 21 41.65 -5.85 -17.60
N LEU A 22 41.37 -6.50 -18.73
CA LEU A 22 40.52 -7.70 -18.76
C LEU A 22 41.19 -8.87 -18.06
N ASP A 23 42.48 -9.09 -18.27
CA ASP A 23 43.25 -10.15 -17.61
C ASP A 23 43.24 -9.97 -16.09
N GLN A 24 43.52 -8.75 -15.60
CA GLN A 24 43.44 -8.44 -14.16
C GLN A 24 42.04 -8.68 -13.59
N THR A 25 41.00 -8.33 -14.36
CA THR A 25 39.62 -8.54 -13.93
C THR A 25 39.31 -10.03 -13.80
N ILE A 26 39.75 -10.84 -14.76
CA ILE A 26 39.55 -12.30 -14.74
C ILE A 26 40.30 -12.92 -13.55
N GLU A 27 41.54 -12.49 -13.30
CA GLU A 27 42.32 -12.93 -12.14
C GLU A 27 41.61 -12.59 -10.81
N ASP A 28 41.06 -11.39 -10.68
CA ASP A 28 40.32 -10.97 -9.49
C ASP A 28 39.06 -11.84 -9.26
N PHE A 29 38.36 -12.20 -10.34
CA PHE A 29 37.20 -13.11 -10.26
C PHE A 29 37.63 -14.53 -9.85
N GLN A 30 38.67 -15.06 -10.48
CA GLN A 30 39.21 -16.40 -10.16
C GLN A 30 39.76 -16.46 -8.73
N ALA A 31 40.40 -15.39 -8.25
CA ALA A 31 40.88 -15.28 -6.88
C ALA A 31 39.72 -15.28 -5.87
N ARG A 32 38.59 -14.65 -6.19
CA ARG A 32 37.38 -14.67 -5.35
C ARG A 32 36.70 -16.04 -5.33
N GLU A 33 36.71 -16.75 -6.46
CA GLU A 33 36.12 -18.08 -6.58
C GLU A 33 37.00 -19.18 -5.96
N SER A 34 38.32 -19.03 -6.07
CA SER A 34 39.31 -19.94 -5.48
C SER A 34 39.60 -19.64 -4.01
N ALA A 35 39.20 -18.47 -3.52
CA ALA A 35 39.29 -18.16 -2.10
C ALA A 35 38.44 -19.18 -1.34
N PRO A 36 39.00 -19.88 -0.32
CA PRO A 36 38.19 -20.74 0.53
C PRO A 36 37.05 -19.89 1.10
N PRO A 37 35.83 -20.44 1.26
CA PRO A 37 34.73 -19.70 1.87
C PRO A 37 35.28 -19.10 3.14
N GLN A 38 35.30 -17.76 3.20
CA GLN A 38 35.70 -17.08 4.41
C GLN A 38 34.82 -17.71 5.49
N VAL A 39 35.46 -18.35 6.47
CA VAL A 39 34.75 -18.83 7.64
C VAL A 39 34.33 -17.54 8.33
N GLU A 40 33.22 -16.97 7.87
CA GLU A 40 32.48 -15.96 8.55
C GLU A 40 32.21 -16.59 9.90
N VAL A 41 32.95 -16.15 10.92
CA VAL A 41 32.58 -16.42 12.31
C VAL A 41 31.11 -16.02 12.35
N PRO A 42 30.19 -16.99 12.56
CA PRO A 42 28.78 -16.70 12.39
C PRO A 42 28.47 -15.52 13.30
N PRO A 43 27.83 -14.46 12.79
CA PRO A 43 27.50 -13.32 13.63
C PRO A 43 26.76 -13.87 14.84
N ALA A 44 27.27 -13.58 16.04
CA ALA A 44 26.70 -14.04 17.29
C ALA A 44 25.16 -13.92 17.19
N PRO A 45 24.40 -14.99 17.51
CA PRO A 45 22.98 -15.02 17.22
C PRO A 45 22.34 -13.77 17.80
N LYS A 46 21.81 -12.91 16.92
CA LYS A 46 21.06 -11.72 17.34
C LYS A 46 20.04 -12.20 18.38
N PRO A 47 19.89 -11.54 19.54
CA PRO A 47 18.94 -11.99 20.54
C PRO A 47 17.58 -12.17 19.86
N LYS A 48 17.07 -13.41 19.88
CA LYS A 48 15.76 -13.74 19.30
C LYS A 48 14.76 -12.75 19.90
N ARG A 49 14.33 -11.77 19.10
CA ARG A 49 13.39 -10.72 19.55
C ARG A 49 12.23 -11.42 20.25
N ALA A 50 12.12 -11.18 21.55
CA ALA A 50 11.26 -11.95 22.43
C ALA A 50 9.82 -12.01 21.88
N VAL A 51 9.21 -13.19 22.03
CA VAL A 51 7.85 -13.62 21.70
C VAL A 51 6.73 -12.67 22.19
N ARG A 52 7.08 -11.63 22.96
CA ARG A 52 6.17 -10.58 23.47
C ARG A 52 5.34 -9.87 22.38
N ARG A 53 5.74 -9.88 21.11
CA ARG A 53 4.94 -9.34 19.98
C ARG A 53 3.84 -10.27 19.46
N GLY A 54 3.93 -11.59 19.70
CA GLY A 54 2.98 -12.57 19.17
C GLY A 54 1.57 -12.40 19.75
N THR A 55 1.47 -12.20 21.07
CA THR A 55 0.18 -12.02 21.76
C THR A 55 -0.50 -10.71 21.39
N ALA A 56 0.26 -9.62 21.29
CA ALA A 56 -0.27 -8.32 20.86
C ALA A 56 -0.76 -8.36 19.40
N ALA A 57 -0.01 -8.99 18.50
CA ALA A 57 -0.42 -9.18 17.11
C ALA A 57 -1.69 -10.06 17.01
N ARG A 58 -1.76 -11.16 17.77
CA ARG A 58 -2.94 -12.04 17.80
C ARG A 58 -4.17 -11.33 18.38
N ALA A 59 -4.02 -10.56 19.45
CA ALA A 59 -5.09 -9.77 20.02
C ALA A 59 -5.58 -8.68 19.06
N SER A 60 -4.66 -8.02 18.34
CA SER A 60 -5.00 -7.05 17.30
C SER A 60 -5.76 -7.71 16.15
N ASN A 61 -5.29 -8.86 15.66
CA ASN A 61 -5.95 -9.59 14.58
C ASN A 61 -7.35 -10.05 15.00
N ARG A 62 -7.51 -10.56 16.24
CA ARG A 62 -8.82 -10.91 16.79
C ARG A 62 -9.77 -9.71 16.83
N ARG A 63 -9.29 -8.53 17.25
CA ARG A 63 -10.09 -7.29 17.25
C ARG A 63 -10.45 -6.85 15.83
N HIS A 64 -9.54 -7.01 14.87
CA HIS A 64 -9.80 -6.67 13.47
C HIS A 64 -10.87 -7.58 12.85
N VAL A 65 -10.74 -8.90 13.01
CA VAL A 65 -11.73 -9.87 12.57
C VAL A 65 -13.10 -9.61 13.23
N ALA A 66 -13.13 -9.34 14.55
CA ALA A 66 -14.37 -9.00 15.24
C ALA A 66 -15.04 -7.71 14.74
N ARG A 67 -14.26 -6.73 14.24
CA ARG A 67 -14.80 -5.53 13.57
C ARG A 67 -15.33 -5.85 12.18
N ALA A 68 -14.66 -6.71 11.41
CA ALA A 68 -15.11 -7.14 10.09
C ALA A 68 -16.43 -7.94 10.12
N ILE A 69 -16.72 -8.62 11.23
CA ILE A 69 -18.00 -9.32 11.45
C ILE A 69 -19.16 -8.33 11.69
N LYS A 70 -18.88 -7.09 12.15
CA LYS A 70 -19.96 -6.10 12.31
C LYS A 70 -20.40 -5.63 10.92
N PRO A 71 -21.72 -5.56 10.65
CA PRO A 71 -22.23 -5.04 9.39
C PRO A 71 -21.67 -3.64 9.15
N ASP A 72 -21.21 -3.39 7.91
CA ASP A 72 -20.52 -2.16 7.57
C ASP A 72 -21.46 -0.98 7.87
N PRO A 73 -21.02 0.04 8.64
CA PRO A 73 -21.82 1.25 8.83
C PRO A 73 -22.28 1.88 7.51
N ALA A 74 -21.56 1.73 6.41
CA ALA A 74 -22.01 2.20 5.09
C ALA A 74 -23.29 1.49 4.63
N GLU A 75 -23.32 0.16 4.69
CA GLU A 75 -24.50 -0.64 4.29
C GLU A 75 -25.73 -0.30 5.14
N ARG A 76 -25.52 -0.08 6.45
CA ARG A 76 -26.60 0.34 7.36
C ARG A 76 -27.15 1.72 7.01
N ILE A 77 -26.29 2.66 6.62
CA ILE A 77 -26.71 4.00 6.17
C ILE A 77 -27.50 3.91 4.87
N VAL A 78 -27.02 3.13 3.90
CA VAL A 78 -27.70 2.91 2.63
C VAL A 78 -29.07 2.27 2.85
N ALA A 79 -29.16 1.21 3.66
CA ALA A 79 -30.43 0.57 4.01
C ALA A 79 -31.40 1.55 4.66
N PHE A 80 -30.93 2.37 5.61
CA PHE A 80 -31.76 3.39 6.25
C PHE A 80 -32.25 4.46 5.27
N LEU A 81 -31.43 4.88 4.31
CA LEU A 81 -31.81 5.86 3.29
C LEU A 81 -32.75 5.28 2.22
N LYS A 82 -32.83 3.94 2.07
CA LYS A 82 -33.88 3.30 1.25
C LYS A 82 -35.26 3.46 1.88
N GLU A 83 -35.34 3.28 3.20
CA GLU A 83 -36.59 3.38 3.96
C GLU A 83 -36.99 4.85 4.21
N HIS A 84 -36.01 5.74 4.32
CA HIS A 84 -36.22 7.16 4.65
C HIS A 84 -35.42 8.10 3.73
N PRO A 85 -35.85 8.28 2.46
CA PRO A 85 -35.20 9.22 1.55
C PRO A 85 -35.30 10.66 2.08
N GLY A 86 -34.26 11.47 1.90
CA GLY A 86 -34.22 12.86 2.40
C GLY A 86 -33.85 12.99 3.88
N SER A 87 -33.49 11.90 4.56
CA SER A 87 -33.05 11.95 5.95
C SER A 87 -31.78 12.77 6.14
N THR A 88 -31.75 13.54 7.23
CA THR A 88 -30.57 14.32 7.64
C THR A 88 -29.60 13.46 8.46
N ILE A 89 -28.33 13.89 8.58
CA ILE A 89 -27.30 13.21 9.40
C ILE A 89 -27.82 12.93 10.82
N GLY A 90 -28.56 13.87 11.41
CA GLY A 90 -29.11 13.71 12.75
C GLY A 90 -30.19 12.65 12.83
N ALA A 91 -31.07 12.56 11.82
CA ALA A 91 -32.09 11.52 11.73
C ALA A 91 -31.47 10.13 11.52
N VAL A 92 -30.49 10.02 10.62
CA VAL A 92 -29.74 8.78 10.37
C VAL A 92 -28.99 8.32 11.63
N ALA A 93 -28.35 9.25 12.34
CA ALA A 93 -27.64 8.93 13.59
C ALA A 93 -28.57 8.40 14.68
N LYS A 94 -29.76 9.00 14.83
CA LYS A 94 -30.78 8.52 15.77
C LYS A 94 -31.34 7.14 15.38
N GLY A 95 -31.65 6.94 14.09
CA GLY A 95 -32.22 5.67 13.61
C GLY A 95 -31.25 4.49 13.69
N LEU A 96 -29.95 4.74 13.55
CA LEU A 96 -28.91 3.70 13.60
C LEU A 96 -28.27 3.52 14.98
N ASP A 97 -28.68 4.31 15.99
CA ASP A 97 -28.05 4.45 17.30
C ASP A 97 -26.53 4.59 17.20
N ALA A 98 -26.10 5.52 16.35
CA ALA A 98 -24.71 5.71 15.98
C ALA A 98 -24.25 7.16 16.23
N ASN A 99 -22.95 7.33 16.50
CA ASN A 99 -22.40 8.67 16.71
C ASN A 99 -22.52 9.51 15.43
N ARG A 100 -23.06 10.73 15.57
CA ARG A 100 -23.25 11.70 14.50
C ARG A 100 -21.97 12.00 13.72
N SER A 101 -20.80 12.04 14.38
CA SER A 101 -19.52 12.29 13.70
C SER A 101 -19.08 11.13 12.81
N THR A 102 -19.32 9.89 13.25
CA THR A 102 -19.07 8.67 12.46
C THR A 102 -19.97 8.64 11.24
N ILE A 103 -21.27 8.93 11.41
CA ILE A 103 -22.24 8.97 10.31
C ILE A 103 -21.88 10.08 9.31
N ALA A 104 -21.53 11.28 9.77
CA ALA A 104 -21.11 12.38 8.89
C ALA A 104 -19.89 12.00 8.04
N SER A 105 -18.89 11.36 8.66
CA SER A 105 -17.68 10.91 7.96
C SER A 105 -18.00 9.83 6.91
N GLN A 106 -18.92 8.92 7.22
CA GLN A 106 -19.29 7.84 6.31
C GLN A 106 -20.19 8.33 5.17
N ILE A 107 -21.14 9.23 5.43
CA ILE A 107 -21.94 9.90 4.39
C ILE A 107 -21.02 10.67 3.43
N HIS A 108 -20.01 11.37 3.94
CA HIS A 108 -19.05 12.07 3.07
C HIS A 108 -18.26 11.13 2.15
N LYS A 109 -17.91 9.91 2.63
CA LYS A 109 -17.27 8.90 1.78
C LYS A 109 -18.23 8.37 0.71
N LEU A 110 -19.47 8.06 1.09
CA LEU A 110 -20.49 7.56 0.17
C LEU A 110 -20.87 8.60 -0.90
N ASP A 111 -20.93 9.88 -0.53
CA ASP A 111 -21.11 11.00 -1.47
C ASP A 111 -19.95 11.09 -2.47
N LYS A 112 -18.69 10.93 -2.01
CA LYS A 112 -17.52 10.85 -2.89
C LYS A 112 -17.50 9.63 -3.81
N GLN A 113 -18.03 8.51 -3.34
CA GLN A 113 -18.14 7.27 -4.12
C GLN A 113 -19.32 7.33 -5.12
N GLY A 114 -20.23 8.29 -4.97
CA GLY A 114 -21.43 8.42 -5.79
C GLY A 114 -22.58 7.51 -5.35
N ASP A 115 -22.45 6.85 -4.19
CA ASP A 115 -23.46 5.94 -3.64
C ASP A 115 -24.64 6.69 -3.01
N ILE A 116 -24.47 7.98 -2.69
CA ILE A 116 -25.48 8.86 -2.11
C ILE A 116 -25.38 10.23 -2.80
N LEU A 117 -26.52 10.87 -3.02
CA LEU A 117 -26.63 12.25 -3.48
C LEU A 117 -27.01 13.17 -2.33
N LYS A 118 -26.27 14.27 -2.20
CA LYS A 118 -26.62 15.37 -1.31
C LYS A 118 -27.80 16.17 -1.88
N LEU A 119 -28.85 16.33 -1.07
CA LEU A 119 -29.99 17.21 -1.37
C LEU A 119 -29.82 18.56 -0.62
N ASP A 120 -30.62 19.56 -0.99
CA ASP A 120 -30.68 20.84 -0.26
C ASP A 120 -31.08 20.63 1.21
N LYS A 121 -31.92 19.62 1.46
CA LYS A 121 -32.20 19.07 2.79
C LYS A 121 -32.01 17.55 2.77
N GLY A 122 -30.97 17.07 3.47
CA GLY A 122 -30.74 15.64 3.70
C GLY A 122 -30.00 14.91 2.57
N TYR A 123 -30.14 13.58 2.56
CA TYR A 123 -29.42 12.68 1.67
C TYR A 123 -30.36 11.63 1.06
N ARG A 124 -30.04 11.18 -0.14
CA ARG A 124 -30.82 10.18 -0.87
C ARG A 124 -29.90 9.27 -1.69
N LEU A 125 -30.37 8.06 -1.99
CA LEU A 125 -29.73 7.18 -2.95
C LEU A 125 -29.93 7.64 -4.42
N PRO A 126 -28.92 7.49 -5.29
CA PRO A 126 -29.01 7.85 -6.71
C PRO A 126 -30.24 7.27 -7.42
N ASP A 127 -30.62 6.05 -7.05
CA ASP A 127 -31.67 5.25 -7.69
C ASP A 127 -33.05 5.34 -7.00
N ALA A 128 -33.18 6.03 -5.86
CA ALA A 128 -34.51 6.24 -5.25
C ALA A 128 -35.34 7.20 -6.13
N PRO A 129 -36.68 7.12 -6.24
CA PRO A 129 -37.46 8.09 -7.02
C PRO A 129 -37.43 9.51 -6.43
N LYS A 130 -37.59 10.53 -7.28
CA LYS A 130 -37.59 11.98 -6.94
C LYS A 130 -38.89 12.49 -6.33
N ASP A 131 -39.86 11.60 -6.19
CA ASP A 131 -41.26 11.99 -6.03
C ASP A 131 -41.91 11.33 -4.81
N ALA A 132 -41.26 11.41 -3.65
CA ALA A 132 -41.92 11.21 -2.37
C ALA A 132 -41.87 12.53 -1.58
N ASP A 133 -43.05 13.15 -1.47
CA ASP A 133 -43.44 14.24 -0.57
C ASP A 133 -43.28 15.69 -1.06
N ALA A 134 -44.06 15.98 -2.10
CA ALA A 134 -45.06 17.06 -2.02
C ALA A 134 -46.45 16.44 -1.78
N ALA A 135 -46.78 16.11 -0.52
CA ALA A 135 -48.14 15.90 -0.02
C ALA A 135 -48.15 15.94 1.52
#